data_AF-A0A7X9BQ61-F1
#
_entry.id   AF-A0A7X9BQ61-F1
#
_cell.length_a   1.000
_cell.length_b   1.000
_cell.length_c   1.000
_cell.angle_alpha   90.00
_cell.angle_beta   90.00
_cell.angle_gamma   90.00
#
_symmetry.space_group_name_H-M   'P 1'
#
loop_
_entity.id
_entity.type
_entity.pdbx_description
1 polymer ?
#
loop_
_entity_poly.entity_id
_entity_poly.type
_entity_poly.pdbx_seq_one_letter_code
_entity_poly.pdbx_strand_id
1 'polypeptide(L)'
;MNNGFYDVIAIPVINGLVEMAKLAGLQKRFCPILAVLLGVVMGLYISAPHEPLPMAVLRGVIIGLSAVGLYSGGRNVLRWDELIVEKSGKKIK
;
A
#
# COMPACT_ATOMS: atom_id res chain seq x y z
N MET A 1 3.48 13.32 21.24
CA MET A 1 3.68 11.88 20.95
C MET A 1 4.22 11.76 19.52
N ASN A 2 5.16 10.84 19.27
CA ASN A 2 5.85 10.73 17.97
C ASN A 2 4.94 10.08 16.92
N ASN A 3 4.11 10.89 16.26
CA ASN A 3 3.13 10.42 15.27
C ASN A 3 3.80 9.75 14.04
N GLY A 4 5.07 10.06 13.76
CA GLY A 4 5.79 9.51 12.61
C GLY A 4 6.00 7.99 12.65
N PHE A 5 6.06 7.36 13.84
CA PHE A 5 6.20 5.91 13.93
C PHE A 5 4.94 5.18 13.45
N TYR A 6 3.76 5.73 13.77
CA TYR A 6 2.48 5.18 13.33
C TYR A 6 2.29 5.29 11.81
N ASP A 7 2.87 6.31 11.16
CA ASP A 7 2.81 6.46 9.70
C ASP A 7 3.55 5.36 8.98
N VAL A 8 4.76 5.06 9.45
CA VAL A 8 5.60 4.04 8.82
C VAL A 8 4.97 2.66 8.98
N ILE A 9 4.31 2.39 10.12
CA ILE A 9 3.58 1.14 10.36
C ILE A 9 2.29 1.06 9.55
N ALA A 10 1.60 2.18 9.34
CA ALA A 10 0.35 2.20 8.57
C ALA A 10 0.56 1.70 7.13
N ILE A 11 1.72 1.97 6.52
CA ILE A 11 2.05 1.57 5.13
C ILE A 11 1.96 0.04 4.92
N PRO A 12 2.70 -0.82 5.64
CA PRO A 12 2.60 -2.27 5.47
C PRO A 12 1.23 -2.82 5.90
N VAL A 13 0.57 -2.20 6.89
CA VAL A 13 -0.80 -2.58 7.29
C VAL A 13 -1.79 -2.34 6.14
N ILE A 14 -1.71 -1.20 5.47
CA ILE A 14 -2.53 -0.88 4.29
C ILE A 14 -2.25 -1.89 3.18
N ASN A 15 -0.98 -2.23 2.93
CA ASN A 15 -0.65 -3.24 1.92
C ASN A 15 -1.20 -4.63 2.26
N GLY A 16 -1.15 -5.05 3.52
CA GLY A 16 -1.77 -6.29 3.98
C GLY A 16 -3.29 -6.28 3.73
N LEU A 17 -3.98 -5.18 4.06
CA LEU A 17 -5.42 -5.04 3.80
C LEU A 17 -5.76 -5.07 2.30
N VAL A 18 -4.97 -4.39 1.47
CA VAL A 18 -5.13 -4.38 0.02
C VAL A 18 -4.90 -5.78 -0.56
N GLU A 19 -3.96 -6.53 -0.01
CA GLU A 19 -3.69 -7.91 -0.39
C GLU A 19 -4.84 -8.85 -0.01
N MET A 20 -5.42 -8.68 1.18
CA MET A 20 -6.63 -9.41 1.58
C MET A 20 -7.82 -9.11 0.67
N ALA A 21 -8.04 -7.83 0.32
CA ALA A 21 -9.10 -7.44 -0.61
C ALA A 21 -8.90 -8.07 -2.01
N LYS A 22 -7.65 -8.20 -2.45
CA LYS A 22 -7.29 -8.87 -3.70
C LYS A 22 -7.60 -10.37 -3.64
N LEU A 23 -7.31 -11.03 -2.52
CA LEU A 23 -7.67 -12.44 -2.29
C LEU A 23 -9.19 -12.65 -2.29
N ALA A 24 -9.96 -11.66 -1.83
CA ALA A 24 -11.42 -11.66 -1.88
C ALA A 24 -12.01 -11.44 -3.29
N GLY A 25 -11.17 -11.27 -4.33
CA GLY A 25 -11.62 -11.13 -5.72
C GLY A 25 -11.56 -9.70 -6.28
N LEU A 26 -10.97 -8.74 -5.55
CA LEU A 26 -10.83 -7.37 -6.06
C LEU A 26 -9.86 -7.32 -7.24
N GLN A 27 -10.31 -6.71 -8.35
CA GLN A 27 -9.47 -6.55 -9.53
C GLN A 27 -8.25 -5.65 -9.22
N LYS A 28 -7.09 -6.03 -9.77
CA LYS A 28 -5.80 -5.34 -9.55
C LYS A 28 -5.83 -3.83 -9.84
N ARG A 29 -6.76 -3.37 -10.69
CA ARG A 29 -6.99 -1.96 -11.03
C ARG A 29 -7.50 -1.11 -9.86
N PHE A 30 -8.19 -1.72 -8.90
CA PHE A 30 -8.77 -1.02 -7.74
C PHE A 30 -7.87 -1.05 -6.50
N CYS A 31 -6.85 -1.90 -6.46
CA CYS A 31 -5.86 -1.94 -5.38
C CYS A 31 -5.27 -0.56 -5.02
N PRO A 32 -4.81 0.28 -5.99
CA PRO A 32 -4.25 1.59 -5.63
C PRO A 32 -5.28 2.57 -5.08
N ILE A 33 -6.52 2.53 -5.58
CA ILE A 33 -7.61 3.38 -5.07
C ILE A 33 -7.95 2.98 -3.63
N LEU A 34 -8.02 1.67 -3.36
CA LEU A 34 -8.26 1.15 -2.01
C LEU A 34 -7.15 1.56 -1.04
N ALA A 35 -5.88 1.46 -1.47
CA ALA A 35 -4.75 1.87 -0.65
C ALA A 35 -4.80 3.36 -0.26
N VAL A 36 -5.16 4.23 -1.22
CA VAL A 36 -5.31 5.67 -0.96
C VAL A 36 -6.49 5.95 -0.02
N LEU A 37 -7.64 5.30 -0.23
CA LEU A 37 -8.80 5.43 0.67
C LEU A 37 -8.45 4.99 2.10
N LEU A 38 -7.80 3.84 2.26
CA LEU A 38 -7.33 3.35 3.56
C LEU A 38 -6.30 4.30 4.18
N GLY A 39 -5.40 4.86 3.38
CA GLY A 39 -4.42 5.85 3.82
C GLY A 39 -5.06 7.13 4.34
N VAL A 40 -6.07 7.67 3.64
CA VAL A 40 -6.82 8.84 4.09
C VAL A 40 -7.58 8.56 5.39
N VAL A 41 -8.25 7.41 5.49
CA VAL A 41 -8.95 7.01 6.73
C VAL A 41 -7.97 6.88 7.90
N MET A 42 -6.82 6.23 7.69
CA MET A 42 -5.74 6.14 8.69
C MET A 42 -5.19 7.52 9.07
N GLY A 43 -4.92 8.39 8.09
CA GLY A 43 -4.41 9.73 8.32
C GLY A 43 -5.37 10.58 9.16
N LEU A 44 -6.67 10.50 8.87
CA LEU A 44 -7.70 11.14 9.69
C LEU A 44 -7.74 10.55 11.11
N TYR A 45 -7.70 9.23 11.26
CA TYR A 45 -7.78 8.57 12.57
C TYR A 45 -6.57 8.87 13.47
N ILE A 46 -5.37 8.94 12.89
CA ILE A 46 -4.13 9.22 13.61
C ILE A 46 -4.02 10.72 13.97
N SER A 47 -4.55 11.62 13.13
CA SER A 47 -4.43 13.08 13.31
C SER A 47 -5.63 13.76 13.99
N ALA A 48 -6.80 13.08 14.08
CA ALA A 48 -8.07 13.65 14.56
C ALA A 48 -8.04 14.41 15.90
N PRO A 49 -7.20 14.09 16.90
CA PRO A 49 -7.20 14.84 18.16
C PRO A 49 -6.27 16.07 18.17
N HIS A 50 -5.37 16.24 17.19
CA HIS A 50 -4.22 17.14 17.34
C HIS A 50 -3.90 18.04 16.14
N GLU A 51 -4.44 17.77 14.94
CA GLU A 51 -4.09 18.54 13.74
C GLU A 51 -5.30 19.08 12.96
N PRO A 52 -5.11 20.18 12.21
CA PRO A 52 -6.13 20.69 11.30
C PRO A 52 -6.51 19.62 10.27
N LEU A 53 -7.82 19.52 9.96
CA LEU A 53 -8.37 18.58 8.98
C LEU A 53 -7.60 18.53 7.64
N PRO A 54 -7.15 19.66 7.04
CA PRO A 54 -6.38 19.63 5.80
C PRO A 54 -5.04 18.89 5.92
N MET A 55 -4.38 19.02 7.08
CA MET A 55 -3.07 18.40 7.32
C MET A 55 -3.22 16.89 7.51
N ALA A 56 -4.29 16.47 8.21
CA ALA A 56 -4.66 15.07 8.40
C ALA A 56 -4.94 14.36 7.06
N VAL A 57 -5.67 15.02 6.16
CA VAL A 57 -5.94 14.51 4.81
C VAL A 57 -4.64 14.40 4.00
N LEU A 58 -3.81 15.45 4.00
CA LEU A 58 -2.54 15.44 3.27
C LEU A 58 -1.64 14.30 3.73
N ARG A 59 -1.52 14.12 5.05
CA ARG A 59 -0.75 13.03 5.68
C ARG A 59 -1.28 11.65 5.29
N GLY A 60 -2.61 11.47 5.31
CA GLY A 60 -3.23 10.24 4.86
C GLY A 60 -3.02 9.93 3.38
N VAL A 61 -3.04 10.95 2.52
CA VAL A 61 -2.70 10.81 1.09
C VAL A 61 -1.23 10.40 0.92
N ILE A 62 -0.30 11.00 1.66
CA ILE A 62 1.12 10.63 1.62
C ILE A 62 1.30 9.15 1.99
N ILE A 63 0.73 8.70 3.11
CA ILE A 63 0.80 7.30 3.56
C ILE A 63 0.17 6.37 2.51
N GLY A 64 -0.98 6.73 1.97
CA GLY A 64 -1.68 5.95 0.94
C GLY A 64 -0.85 5.82 -0.34
N LEU A 65 -0.27 6.91 -0.84
CA LEU A 65 0.59 6.91 -2.03
C LEU A 65 1.88 6.10 -1.79
N SER A 66 2.48 6.21 -0.61
CA SER A 66 3.63 5.37 -0.22
C SER A 66 3.28 3.88 -0.23
N ALA A 67 2.10 3.52 0.27
CA ALA A 67 1.62 2.13 0.21
C ALA A 67 1.43 1.64 -1.24
N VAL A 68 0.83 2.47 -2.11
CA VAL A 68 0.70 2.17 -3.55
C VAL A 68 2.06 1.93 -4.20
N GLY A 69 3.04 2.79 -3.93
CA GLY A 69 4.40 2.64 -4.42
C GLY A 69 5.04 1.33 -3.97
N LEU A 70 4.90 1.00 -2.69
CA LEU A 70 5.41 -0.25 -2.10
C LEU A 70 4.73 -1.49 -2.73
N TYR A 71 3.41 -1.46 -2.92
CA TYR A 71 2.66 -2.53 -3.55
C TYR A 71 3.08 -2.75 -5.02
N SER A 72 3.11 -1.67 -5.82
CA SER A 72 3.50 -1.76 -7.23
C SER A 72 4.96 -2.18 -7.39
N GLY A 73 5.86 -1.66 -6.55
CA GLY A 73 7.27 -2.01 -6.54
C GLY A 73 7.49 -3.50 -6.24
N GLY A 74 6.93 -4.01 -5.15
CA GLY A 74 7.04 -5.42 -4.77
C GLY A 74 6.49 -6.35 -5.85
N ARG A 75 5.35 -6.00 -6.45
CA ARG A 75 4.73 -6.77 -7.54
C ARG A 75 5.57 -6.79 -8.81
N ASN A 76 6.23 -5.69 -9.14
CA ASN A 76 7.09 -5.62 -10.31
C ASN A 76 8.31 -6.54 -10.13
N VAL A 77 8.95 -6.51 -8.96
CA VAL A 77 10.10 -7.36 -8.64
C VAL A 77 9.76 -8.85 -8.74
N LEU A 78 8.62 -9.28 -8.18
CA LEU A 78 8.17 -10.68 -8.29
C LEU A 78 7.96 -11.11 -9.75
N ARG A 79 7.37 -10.23 -10.57
CA ARG A 79 7.17 -10.49 -12.00
C ARG A 79 8.49 -10.60 -12.78
N TRP A 80 9.52 -9.83 -12.40
CA TRP A 80 10.84 -9.91 -13.04
C TRP A 80 11.50 -11.27 -12.84
N ASP A 81 11.36 -11.86 -11.66
CA ASP A 81 11.89 -13.18 -11.35
C ASP A 81 11.26 -14.27 -12.25
N GLU A 82 9.93 -14.26 -12.37
CA GLU A 82 9.19 -15.17 -13.26
C GLU A 82 9.67 -15.09 -14.72
N LEU A 83 9.87 -13.87 -15.24
CA LEU A 83 10.32 -13.64 -16.62
C LEU A 83 11.76 -14.08 -16.87
N ILE A 84 12.65 -13.97 -15.88
CA ILE A 84 14.04 -14.44 -15.98
C ILE A 84 14.07 -15.96 -16.02
N VAL A 85 13.29 -16.62 -15.17
CA VAL A 85 13.20 -18.09 -15.16
C VAL A 85 12.64 -18.62 -16.48
N GLU A 86 11.58 -18.00 -17.00
CA GLU A 86 10.99 -18.34 -18.31
C GLU A 86 12.02 -18.21 -19.44
N LYS A 87 12.76 -17.08 -19.50
CA LYS A 87 13.80 -16.85 -20.52
C LYS A 87 15.04 -17.73 -20.36
N SER A 88 15.34 -18.22 -19.15
CA SER A 88 16.50 -19.07 -18.89
C SER A 88 16.29 -20.54 -19.29
N GLY A 89 15.12 -20.91 -19.82
CA GLY A 89 14.83 -22.28 -20.28
C GLY A 89 14.75 -23.32 -19.16
N LYS A 90 14.88 -22.91 -17.89
CA LYS A 90 14.63 -23.76 -16.73
C LYS A 90 13.12 -23.84 -16.54
N LYS A 91 12.48 -24.85 -17.16
CA LYS A 91 11.16 -25.32 -16.70
C LYS A 91 11.30 -25.68 -15.22
N ILE A 92 10.72 -24.87 -14.35
CA ILE A 92 10.48 -25.27 -12.96
C ILE A 92 9.49 -26.44 -13.06
N LYS A 93 9.98 -27.64 -12.71
CA LYS A 93 9.13 -28.82 -12.49
C LYS A 93 8.42 -28.67 -11.15
#